data_AF-A0A2D5WB74-F1
#
_entry.id   AF-A0A2D5WB74-F1
#
_cell.length_a   1.000
_cell.length_b   1.000
_cell.length_c   1.000
_cell.angle_alpha   90.00
_cell.angle_beta   90.00
_cell.angle_gamma   90.00
#
_symmetry.space_group_name_H-M   'P 1'
#
loop_
_entity.id
_entity.type
_entity.pdbx_description
1 polymer ?
#
loop_
_entity_poly.entity_id
_entity_poly.type
_entity_poly.pdbx_seq_one_letter_code
_entity_poly.pdbx_strand_id
1 'polypeptide(L)'
;MGSDWFTYYVTDGSGHESARDAAVFVQVGQTDVIYVADADVDDVNELWYALNPRSALTNIWQLSGPTDDIGDVTSFLQSPDRNALVYRADQDTDGLFELYWSDISNVATDTAPPVSTALVPGVAIDEGYAFSPGDSASVYYVSGGTLFKAELQTGAVTEVSAAAARGDVTEMALSPDGSTLVYRADETTGQLELWLVDTAVPGSAVQLNMNLPFAGADVRPGAVYTSDGAAVVYRADFETDQVVELYGSLISTPGVSNQLTDATSLGASPESDFVLSPDGETVYFRADPISNSYQLYQASVITPNPAGNTLVSSAMDAAEAVTSFEVASDGAFVVYRSDELTGEVFELFWVDLTSGAPAPAVRISADMVAGGDVQEGYGVSAIPDGVAFLADQDTDGVNEAWLVRWIDGEPQAPVKVNAALVAGGNCTAVVLGPHGMGLTYLADQEADEDFELFFVDIVAHSPQAPVRVNEFLPVGGDVQDGHEMVVR
;
A
#
# COMPACT_ATOMS: atom_id res chain seq x y z
N MET A 1 18.19 10.27 5.83
CA MET A 1 16.90 10.02 6.50
C MET A 1 15.97 9.77 5.34
N GLY A 2 15.89 8.51 4.91
CA GLY A 2 14.99 8.12 3.83
C GLY A 2 13.57 8.28 4.35
N SER A 3 12.71 8.89 3.55
CA SER A 3 11.28 8.94 3.81
C SER A 3 10.71 7.57 3.50
N ASP A 4 10.43 6.79 4.55
CA ASP A 4 9.61 5.60 4.44
C ASP A 4 8.18 6.06 4.15
N TRP A 5 7.80 6.04 2.87
CA TRP A 5 6.41 6.21 2.44
C TRP A 5 5.68 4.90 2.69
N PHE A 6 5.09 4.75 3.87
CA PHE A 6 4.17 3.64 4.14
C PHE A 6 2.90 3.87 3.31
N THR A 7 2.82 3.22 2.15
CA THR A 7 1.51 2.83 1.60
C THR A 7 1.08 1.65 2.46
N TYR A 8 -0.01 1.80 3.23
CA TYR A 8 -0.58 0.67 3.94
C TYR A 8 -1.42 -0.09 2.92
N TYR A 9 -1.01 -1.32 2.63
CA TYR A 9 -1.75 -2.20 1.73
C TYR A 9 -2.86 -2.89 2.53
N VAL A 10 -4.11 -2.67 2.14
CA VAL A 10 -5.20 -3.61 2.38
C VAL A 10 -5.39 -4.32 1.05
N THR A 11 -4.74 -5.45 0.83
CA THR A 11 -4.96 -6.22 -0.39
C THR A 11 -6.33 -6.87 -0.31
N ASP A 12 -7.29 -6.49 -1.17
CA ASP A 12 -8.35 -7.44 -1.50
C ASP A 12 -7.72 -8.64 -2.22
N GLY A 13 -8.09 -9.85 -1.84
CA GLY A 13 -7.47 -11.09 -2.33
C GLY A 13 -7.77 -11.40 -3.81
N SER A 14 -7.85 -10.40 -4.69
CA SER A 14 -8.27 -10.55 -6.09
C SER A 14 -7.16 -10.38 -7.13
N GLY A 15 -5.94 -10.00 -6.74
CA GLY A 15 -4.79 -9.89 -7.67
C GLY A 15 -4.96 -8.83 -8.77
N HIS A 16 -5.93 -7.92 -8.63
CA HIS A 16 -6.19 -6.83 -9.55
C HIS A 16 -5.79 -5.49 -8.91
N GLU A 17 -4.53 -5.08 -9.06
CA GLU A 17 -4.09 -3.76 -8.60
C GLU A 17 -4.12 -2.72 -9.74
N SER A 18 -5.07 -1.80 -9.65
CA SER A 18 -4.98 -0.43 -10.16
C SER A 18 -4.85 0.48 -8.96
N ALA A 19 -3.78 1.29 -8.89
CA ALA A 19 -3.62 2.42 -7.98
C ALA A 19 -4.12 2.22 -6.53
N ARG A 20 -3.49 1.28 -5.82
CA ARG A 20 -3.16 1.30 -4.38
C ARG A 20 -4.30 1.68 -3.44
N ASP A 21 -4.97 0.65 -2.92
CA ASP A 21 -5.97 0.72 -1.87
C ASP A 21 -5.63 1.78 -0.81
N ALA A 22 -6.57 2.70 -0.61
CA ALA A 22 -6.45 3.72 0.39
C ALA A 22 -6.44 3.06 1.78
N ALA A 23 -5.47 3.43 2.60
CA ALA A 23 -5.43 2.99 3.98
C ALA A 23 -6.71 3.46 4.67
N VAL A 24 -7.49 2.53 5.22
CA VAL A 24 -8.71 2.85 5.95
C VAL A 24 -8.44 3.09 7.43
N PHE A 25 -7.29 2.62 7.90
CA PHE A 25 -6.62 3.18 9.07
C PHE A 25 -5.10 3.11 8.96
N VAL A 26 -4.42 4.01 9.66
CA VAL A 26 -2.97 4.15 9.66
C VAL A 26 -2.46 4.51 11.04
N GLN A 27 -1.41 3.82 11.51
CA GLN A 27 -0.64 4.30 12.64
C GLN A 27 0.41 5.34 12.18
N VAL A 28 0.22 6.60 12.57
CA VAL A 28 1.14 7.71 12.29
C VAL A 28 1.95 8.10 13.54
N GLY A 29 3.08 8.77 13.33
CA GLY A 29 3.87 9.23 14.48
C GLY A 29 4.50 8.07 15.25
N GLN A 30 4.50 8.18 16.58
CA GLN A 30 4.94 7.09 17.47
C GLN A 30 3.78 6.17 17.86
N THR A 31 2.54 6.66 17.75
CA THR A 31 1.36 6.03 18.38
C THR A 31 0.02 6.42 17.78
N ASP A 32 -0.05 7.52 17.02
CA ASP A 32 -1.34 8.13 16.67
C ASP A 32 -2.01 7.30 15.57
N VAL A 33 -3.33 7.33 15.49
CA VAL A 33 -4.08 6.52 14.54
C VAL A 33 -5.06 7.40 13.78
N ILE A 34 -5.02 7.34 12.45
CA ILE A 34 -6.05 7.90 11.57
C ILE A 34 -6.90 6.74 11.09
N TYR A 35 -8.23 6.86 11.09
CA TYR A 35 -9.12 5.77 10.66
C TYR A 35 -10.42 6.30 10.05
N VAL A 36 -11.10 5.49 9.26
CA VAL A 36 -12.46 5.76 8.76
C VAL A 36 -13.45 4.90 9.55
N ALA A 37 -14.56 5.50 9.96
CA ALA A 37 -15.64 4.82 10.66
C ALA A 37 -16.93 5.61 10.49
N ASP A 38 -18.06 4.92 10.60
CA ASP A 38 -19.43 5.46 10.63
C ASP A 38 -19.90 5.71 12.09
N ALA A 39 -19.00 6.35 12.84
CA ALA A 39 -19.14 6.48 14.28
C ALA A 39 -20.21 7.49 14.71
N ASP A 40 -20.59 8.43 13.84
CA ASP A 40 -21.70 9.36 14.11
C ASP A 40 -23.03 8.83 13.54
N VAL A 41 -23.01 8.34 12.30
CA VAL A 41 -24.19 7.82 11.58
C VAL A 41 -23.82 6.55 10.83
N ASP A 42 -24.49 5.44 11.16
CA ASP A 42 -24.43 4.16 10.43
C ASP A 42 -24.56 4.35 8.90
N ASP A 43 -23.73 3.65 8.12
CA ASP A 43 -23.59 3.81 6.66
C ASP A 43 -23.04 5.19 6.18
N VAL A 44 -22.42 6.00 7.04
CA VAL A 44 -21.79 7.28 6.65
C VAL A 44 -20.31 7.29 7.04
N ASN A 45 -19.41 7.16 6.07
CA ASN A 45 -17.99 7.01 6.33
C ASN A 45 -17.31 8.33 6.69
N GLU A 46 -16.94 8.49 7.97
CA GLU A 46 -16.25 9.68 8.46
C GLU A 46 -14.77 9.42 8.76
N LEU A 47 -13.95 10.46 8.63
CA LEU A 47 -12.51 10.38 8.87
C LEU A 47 -12.19 10.85 10.29
N TRP A 48 -11.44 10.04 11.03
CA TRP A 48 -11.14 10.25 12.45
C TRP A 48 -9.64 10.23 12.74
N TYR A 49 -9.24 10.93 13.80
CA TYR A 49 -7.87 10.95 14.32
C TYR A 49 -7.88 10.69 15.83
N ALA A 50 -7.11 9.69 16.28
CA ALA A 50 -6.87 9.37 17.68
C ALA A 50 -5.41 9.67 18.06
N LEU A 51 -5.20 10.61 18.97
CA LEU A 51 -3.86 10.93 19.50
C LEU A 51 -3.47 9.96 20.61
N ASN A 52 -2.34 9.27 20.44
CA ASN A 52 -1.70 8.45 21.47
C ASN A 52 -2.68 7.58 22.29
N PRO A 53 -3.26 6.53 21.69
CA PRO A 53 -4.29 5.68 22.30
C PRO A 53 -3.78 4.78 23.44
N ARG A 54 -2.57 5.02 23.99
CA ARG A 54 -1.94 4.20 25.05
C ARG A 54 -2.69 4.17 26.37
N SER A 55 -3.60 5.12 26.63
CA SER A 55 -4.47 5.05 27.80
C SER A 55 -5.66 6.01 27.69
N ALA A 56 -6.87 5.43 27.65
CA ALA A 56 -8.19 6.07 27.64
C ALA A 56 -8.64 6.73 26.32
N LEU A 57 -9.95 6.63 26.05
CA LEU A 57 -10.69 7.32 24.98
C LEU A 57 -10.73 8.84 25.23
N THR A 58 -9.58 9.48 25.09
CA THR A 58 -9.46 10.93 25.17
C THR A 58 -8.58 11.38 24.03
N ASN A 59 -8.96 12.45 23.33
CA ASN A 59 -8.27 13.01 22.15
C ASN A 59 -8.57 12.26 20.83
N ILE A 60 -9.86 12.09 20.54
CA ILE A 60 -10.35 11.65 19.23
C ILE A 60 -11.03 12.85 18.57
N TRP A 61 -10.74 13.10 17.29
CA TRP A 61 -11.36 14.18 16.51
C TRP A 61 -11.84 13.65 15.16
N GLN A 62 -13.07 13.99 14.80
CA GLN A 62 -13.56 13.91 13.43
C GLN A 62 -12.85 14.96 12.59
N LEU A 63 -12.28 14.54 11.46
CA LEU A 63 -11.52 15.36 10.51
C LEU A 63 -12.31 15.72 9.27
N SER A 64 -13.31 14.93 8.88
CA SER A 64 -14.15 15.18 7.71
C SER A 64 -15.20 16.29 7.93
N GLY A 65 -15.33 16.86 9.15
CA GLY A 65 -16.41 17.79 9.49
C GLY A 65 -17.77 17.09 9.63
N PRO A 66 -18.82 17.76 10.13
CA PRO A 66 -20.13 17.14 10.26
C PRO A 66 -20.65 16.78 8.86
N THR A 67 -20.79 15.50 8.60
CA THR A 67 -21.44 14.96 7.41
C THR A 67 -22.95 15.09 7.63
N ASP A 68 -23.62 15.92 6.82
CA ASP A 68 -25.08 16.07 6.88
C ASP A 68 -25.73 14.80 6.27
N ASP A 69 -25.67 13.64 6.93
CA ASP A 69 -26.29 12.36 6.53
C ASP A 69 -25.94 11.83 5.10
N ILE A 70 -24.99 12.42 4.35
CA ILE A 70 -24.76 12.09 2.91
C ILE A 70 -23.29 12.02 2.46
N GLY A 71 -22.30 12.22 3.34
CA GLY A 71 -20.91 12.39 2.92
C GLY A 71 -20.03 11.20 3.27
N ASP A 72 -19.61 10.42 2.28
CA ASP A 72 -18.71 9.29 2.43
C ASP A 72 -17.28 9.67 2.10
N VAL A 73 -16.39 9.57 3.07
CA VAL A 73 -14.95 9.53 2.82
C VAL A 73 -14.63 8.19 2.18
N THR A 74 -13.95 8.19 1.03
CA THR A 74 -13.55 6.96 0.33
C THR A 74 -12.05 6.66 0.44
N SER A 75 -11.25 7.68 0.75
CA SER A 75 -9.79 7.54 0.87
C SER A 75 -9.18 8.76 1.54
N PHE A 76 -7.98 8.59 2.13
CA PHE A 76 -7.19 9.71 2.64
C PHE A 76 -5.68 9.50 2.48
N LEU A 77 -4.93 10.60 2.50
CA LEU A 77 -3.47 10.66 2.52
C LEU A 77 -2.98 11.71 3.51
N GLN A 78 -1.92 11.40 4.24
CA GLN A 78 -1.23 12.36 5.12
C GLN A 78 -0.08 13.04 4.37
N SER A 79 0.11 14.34 4.62
CA SER A 79 1.24 15.09 4.08
C SER A 79 2.58 14.55 4.62
N PRO A 80 3.68 14.71 3.86
CA PRO A 80 5.03 14.27 4.27
C PRO A 80 5.47 14.78 5.64
N ASP A 81 5.16 16.05 5.95
CA ASP A 81 5.49 16.70 7.22
C ASP A 81 4.49 16.36 8.34
N ARG A 82 3.47 15.55 8.05
CA ARG A 82 2.40 15.10 8.95
C ARG A 82 1.53 16.22 9.50
N ASN A 83 1.52 17.37 8.84
CA ASN A 83 0.76 18.56 9.26
C ASN A 83 -0.57 18.73 8.53
N ALA A 84 -0.83 17.98 7.46
CA ALA A 84 -2.08 18.02 6.73
C ALA A 84 -2.59 16.62 6.38
N LEU A 85 -3.89 16.50 6.23
CA LEU A 85 -4.57 15.33 5.69
C LEU A 85 -5.38 15.78 4.47
N VAL A 86 -5.29 15.03 3.38
CA VAL A 86 -6.13 15.22 2.19
C VAL A 86 -6.97 13.98 2.03
N TYR A 87 -8.25 14.14 1.73
CA TYR A 87 -9.17 13.01 1.60
C TYR A 87 -10.16 13.25 0.46
N ARG A 88 -10.65 12.15 -0.09
CA ARG A 88 -11.69 12.14 -1.13
C ARG A 88 -13.03 11.83 -0.49
N ALA A 89 -14.01 12.69 -0.70
CA ALA A 89 -15.37 12.51 -0.18
C ALA A 89 -16.41 13.20 -1.06
N ASP A 90 -17.68 12.80 -0.96
CA ASP A 90 -18.82 13.48 -1.59
C ASP A 90 -19.61 14.36 -0.60
N GLN A 91 -18.88 14.89 0.37
CA GLN A 91 -19.37 15.65 1.53
C GLN A 91 -20.36 16.79 1.21
N ASP A 92 -20.15 17.54 0.11
CA ASP A 92 -21.01 18.67 -0.27
C ASP A 92 -22.13 18.26 -1.26
N THR A 93 -22.00 17.13 -1.96
CA THR A 93 -22.95 16.66 -2.99
C THR A 93 -22.81 15.14 -3.20
N ASP A 94 -23.82 14.39 -2.75
CA ASP A 94 -23.96 12.93 -2.93
C ASP A 94 -23.57 12.46 -4.34
N GLY A 95 -22.63 11.51 -4.41
CA GLY A 95 -22.06 10.93 -5.63
C GLY A 95 -21.07 11.82 -6.39
N LEU A 96 -20.78 13.04 -5.93
CA LEU A 96 -19.72 13.90 -6.46
C LEU A 96 -18.51 13.88 -5.51
N PHE A 97 -17.59 12.96 -5.75
CA PHE A 97 -16.37 12.85 -4.96
C PHE A 97 -15.33 13.91 -5.33
N GLU A 98 -14.98 14.74 -4.35
CA GLU A 98 -14.04 15.85 -4.46
C GLU A 98 -12.87 15.67 -3.48
N LEU A 99 -11.79 16.46 -3.64
CA LEU A 99 -10.72 16.51 -2.64
C LEU A 99 -11.02 17.57 -1.58
N TYR A 100 -10.84 17.18 -0.34
CA TYR A 100 -10.88 18.00 0.85
C TYR A 100 -9.54 17.91 1.58
N TRP A 101 -9.25 18.87 2.45
CA TRP A 101 -8.08 18.79 3.31
C TRP A 101 -8.30 19.44 4.68
N SER A 102 -7.56 18.93 5.67
CA SER A 102 -7.59 19.38 7.07
C SER A 102 -6.17 19.62 7.57
N ASP A 103 -5.94 20.77 8.23
CA ASP A 103 -4.69 21.06 8.94
C ASP A 103 -4.69 20.32 10.29
N ILE A 104 -3.74 19.40 10.47
CA ILE A 104 -3.57 18.59 11.68
C ILE A 104 -2.30 18.95 12.46
N SER A 105 -1.59 20.01 12.08
CA SER A 105 -0.32 20.43 12.71
C SER A 105 -0.42 20.68 14.21
N ASN A 106 -1.59 21.10 14.68
CA ASN A 106 -1.84 21.44 16.09
C ASN A 106 -2.80 20.48 16.78
N VAL A 107 -3.20 19.37 16.16
CA VAL A 107 -4.22 18.45 16.71
C VAL A 107 -3.84 17.96 18.11
N ALA A 108 -2.56 17.78 18.39
CA ALA A 108 -2.06 17.39 19.72
C ALA A 108 -2.19 18.45 20.83
N THR A 109 -2.41 19.72 20.46
CA THR A 109 -2.43 20.85 21.39
C THR A 109 -3.72 21.67 21.34
N ASP A 110 -4.51 21.50 20.28
CA ASP A 110 -5.77 22.19 20.13
C ASP A 110 -6.89 21.45 20.89
N THR A 111 -7.80 22.24 21.43
CA THR A 111 -9.04 21.75 22.04
C THR A 111 -10.20 21.77 21.04
N ALA A 112 -10.04 22.44 19.90
CA ALA A 112 -11.00 22.46 18.81
C ALA A 112 -10.63 21.41 17.74
N PRO A 113 -11.65 20.78 17.10
CA PRO A 113 -11.40 19.89 15.98
C PRO A 113 -10.82 20.67 14.77
N PRO A 114 -9.98 20.03 13.95
CA PRO A 114 -9.54 20.58 12.67
C PRO A 114 -10.71 20.97 11.78
N VAL A 115 -10.53 22.02 10.97
CA VAL A 115 -11.54 22.46 9.99
C VAL A 115 -11.17 21.90 8.63
N SER A 116 -12.05 21.06 8.07
CA SER A 116 -11.93 20.63 6.69
C SER A 116 -12.32 21.74 5.70
N THR A 117 -11.64 21.78 4.56
CA THR A 117 -11.93 22.69 3.45
C THR A 117 -11.83 21.95 2.10
N ALA A 118 -12.79 22.17 1.21
CA ALA A 118 -12.72 21.69 -0.17
C ALA A 118 -11.49 22.28 -0.88
N LEU A 119 -10.62 21.41 -1.41
CA LEU A 119 -9.38 21.78 -2.10
C LEU A 119 -9.66 22.25 -3.52
N VAL A 120 -10.53 21.53 -4.24
CA VAL A 120 -10.94 21.83 -5.62
C VAL A 120 -12.46 21.72 -5.78
N PRO A 121 -13.22 22.73 -5.31
CA PRO A 121 -14.69 22.68 -5.31
C PRO A 121 -15.29 22.54 -6.72
N GLY A 122 -16.27 21.66 -6.85
CA GLY A 122 -16.99 21.29 -8.06
C GLY A 122 -16.24 20.36 -9.02
N VAL A 123 -15.12 19.77 -8.59
CA VAL A 123 -14.25 18.92 -9.43
C VAL A 123 -14.33 17.48 -8.98
N ALA A 124 -14.92 16.63 -9.83
CA ALA A 124 -14.94 15.18 -9.64
C ALA A 124 -13.53 14.59 -9.77
N ILE A 125 -13.19 13.68 -8.86
CA ILE A 125 -11.89 13.02 -8.78
C ILE A 125 -12.05 11.55 -9.14
N ASP A 126 -11.35 11.14 -10.21
CA ASP A 126 -11.55 9.83 -10.83
C ASP A 126 -11.12 8.70 -9.88
N GLU A 127 -10.00 8.83 -9.16
CA GLU A 127 -9.60 8.03 -7.96
C GLU A 127 -8.17 8.36 -7.51
N GLY A 128 -7.26 8.66 -8.45
CA GLY A 128 -5.85 8.88 -8.17
C GLY A 128 -5.52 10.31 -7.68
N TYR A 129 -5.00 10.42 -6.46
CA TYR A 129 -4.34 11.63 -5.94
C TYR A 129 -3.13 11.27 -5.07
N ALA A 130 -2.16 12.18 -4.96
CA ALA A 130 -0.93 11.97 -4.21
C ALA A 130 -0.31 13.28 -3.73
N PHE A 131 0.28 13.28 -2.53
CA PHE A 131 1.15 14.37 -2.10
C PHE A 131 2.48 14.37 -2.87
N SER A 132 3.06 15.56 -3.04
CA SER A 132 4.47 15.65 -3.45
C SER A 132 5.39 15.16 -2.33
N PRO A 133 6.27 14.18 -2.57
CA PRO A 133 7.20 13.68 -1.56
C PRO A 133 8.10 14.77 -0.93
N GLY A 134 8.56 15.72 -1.73
CA GLY A 134 9.42 16.83 -1.30
C GLY A 134 8.68 18.10 -0.89
N ASP A 135 7.35 18.14 -1.01
CA ASP A 135 6.54 19.34 -0.80
C ASP A 135 5.18 19.01 -0.19
N SER A 136 5.02 19.31 1.09
CA SER A 136 3.77 19.09 1.83
C SER A 136 2.65 20.07 1.50
N ALA A 137 2.87 21.07 0.65
CA ALA A 137 1.85 22.05 0.25
C ALA A 137 1.08 21.65 -1.01
N SER A 138 1.52 20.59 -1.71
CA SER A 138 1.06 20.25 -3.06
C SER A 138 0.46 18.86 -3.16
N VAL A 139 -0.68 18.77 -3.84
CA VAL A 139 -1.38 17.51 -4.17
C VAL A 139 -1.51 17.39 -5.69
N TYR A 140 -1.12 16.26 -6.24
CA TYR A 140 -1.38 15.87 -7.62
C TYR A 140 -2.66 15.04 -7.68
N TYR A 141 -3.46 15.19 -8.73
CA TYR A 141 -4.69 14.43 -8.91
C TYR A 141 -5.10 14.32 -10.37
N VAL A 142 -5.89 13.29 -10.70
CA VAL A 142 -6.46 13.10 -12.03
C VAL A 142 -7.94 13.45 -12.03
N SER A 143 -8.36 14.23 -13.02
CA SER A 143 -9.78 14.56 -13.25
C SER A 143 -10.08 14.62 -14.73
N GLY A 144 -11.07 13.85 -15.18
CA GLY A 144 -11.47 13.79 -16.59
C GLY A 144 -10.31 13.37 -17.49
N GLY A 145 -9.48 12.44 -17.03
CA GLY A 145 -8.30 11.95 -17.77
C GLY A 145 -7.14 12.95 -17.86
N THR A 146 -7.19 14.08 -17.14
CA THR A 146 -6.12 15.09 -17.13
C THR A 146 -5.44 15.15 -15.77
N LEU A 147 -4.12 15.30 -15.76
CA LEU A 147 -3.32 15.38 -14.53
C LEU A 147 -3.14 16.84 -14.08
N PHE A 148 -3.49 17.11 -12.83
CA PHE A 148 -3.41 18.43 -12.21
C PHE A 148 -2.57 18.42 -10.94
N LYS A 149 -2.15 19.62 -10.53
CA LYS A 149 -1.53 19.93 -9.24
C LYS A 149 -2.36 21.02 -8.55
N ALA A 150 -2.78 20.80 -7.30
CA ALA A 150 -3.43 21.78 -6.44
C ALA A 150 -2.54 22.14 -5.23
N GLU A 151 -2.59 23.41 -4.83
CA GLU A 151 -1.87 23.96 -3.67
C GLU A 151 -2.83 24.11 -2.47
N LEU A 152 -2.57 23.42 -1.35
CA LEU A 152 -3.50 23.29 -0.22
C LEU A 152 -4.07 24.62 0.29
N GLN A 153 -3.20 25.61 0.54
CA GLN A 153 -3.61 26.87 1.16
C GLN A 153 -4.24 27.87 0.19
N THR A 154 -3.92 27.78 -1.10
CA THR A 154 -4.36 28.78 -2.09
C THR A 154 -5.47 28.27 -3.00
N GLY A 155 -5.66 26.95 -3.07
CA GLY A 155 -6.53 26.31 -4.06
C GLY A 155 -6.05 26.55 -5.50
N ALA A 156 -4.80 27.00 -5.71
CA ALA A 156 -4.28 27.24 -7.05
C ALA A 156 -4.08 25.92 -7.77
N VAL A 157 -4.65 25.80 -8.98
CA VAL A 157 -4.58 24.60 -9.81
C VAL A 157 -3.69 24.85 -11.03
N THR A 158 -2.80 23.91 -11.31
CA THR A 158 -1.95 23.87 -12.51
C THR A 158 -2.13 22.54 -13.23
N GLU A 159 -2.35 22.57 -14.54
CA GLU A 159 -2.31 21.36 -15.38
C GLU A 159 -0.86 20.90 -15.54
N VAL A 160 -0.61 19.62 -15.25
CA VAL A 160 0.74 19.02 -15.22
C VAL A 160 1.02 18.23 -16.49
N SER A 161 0.04 17.45 -16.97
CA SER A 161 0.10 16.80 -18.28
C SER A 161 0.17 17.85 -19.40
N ALA A 162 0.73 17.49 -20.56
CA ALA A 162 0.78 18.40 -21.69
C ALA A 162 -0.64 18.68 -22.24
N ALA A 163 -0.99 19.96 -22.44
CA ALA A 163 -2.28 20.41 -22.97
C ALA A 163 -2.64 19.88 -24.39
N ALA A 164 -1.76 19.10 -25.01
CA ALA A 164 -1.97 18.44 -26.30
C ALA A 164 -2.45 16.98 -26.19
N ALA A 165 -2.52 16.41 -24.99
CA ALA A 165 -2.92 15.03 -24.79
C ALA A 165 -4.44 14.87 -24.97
N ARG A 166 -4.82 14.10 -25.98
CA ARG A 166 -6.14 13.45 -26.04
C ARG A 166 -6.17 12.17 -25.18
N GLY A 167 -5.16 11.97 -24.34
CA GLY A 167 -4.92 10.73 -23.62
C GLY A 167 -5.52 10.78 -22.24
N ASP A 168 -6.28 9.75 -21.91
CA ASP A 168 -6.77 9.51 -20.57
C ASP A 168 -5.57 9.11 -19.69
N VAL A 169 -5.14 10.01 -18.81
CA VAL A 169 -4.21 9.66 -17.73
C VAL A 169 -4.90 8.64 -16.85
N THR A 170 -4.29 7.47 -16.71
CA THR A 170 -4.84 6.33 -15.95
C THR A 170 -4.10 6.07 -14.65
N GLU A 171 -2.87 6.58 -14.51
CA GLU A 171 -2.02 6.38 -13.34
C GLU A 171 -0.93 7.47 -13.30
N MET A 172 -0.44 7.76 -12.10
CA MET A 172 0.72 8.63 -11.88
C MET A 172 1.60 8.12 -10.73
N ALA A 173 2.89 8.45 -10.78
CA ALA A 173 3.84 8.27 -9.68
C ALA A 173 4.82 9.44 -9.64
N LEU A 174 5.16 9.92 -8.44
CA LEU A 174 6.14 10.98 -8.23
C LEU A 174 7.50 10.38 -7.88
N SER A 175 8.59 11.03 -8.29
CA SER A 175 9.92 10.68 -7.82
C SER A 175 10.03 10.91 -6.31
N PRO A 176 10.92 10.19 -5.59
CA PRO A 176 11.07 10.32 -4.13
C PRO A 176 11.40 11.74 -3.64
N ASP A 177 11.97 12.58 -4.51
CA ASP A 177 12.26 14.00 -4.24
C ASP A 177 11.18 14.97 -4.77
N GLY A 178 10.16 14.46 -5.47
CA GLY A 178 9.08 15.23 -6.09
C GLY A 178 9.49 16.07 -7.31
N SER A 179 10.73 15.94 -7.80
CA SER A 179 11.24 16.74 -8.93
C SER A 179 10.71 16.28 -10.29
N THR A 180 10.31 15.02 -10.39
CA THR A 180 9.73 14.46 -11.60
C THR A 180 8.48 13.65 -11.28
N LEU A 181 7.62 13.51 -12.27
CA LEU A 181 6.44 12.67 -12.21
C LEU A 181 6.40 11.81 -13.46
N VAL A 182 6.09 10.52 -13.30
CA VAL A 182 5.68 9.68 -14.42
C VAL A 182 4.17 9.48 -14.40
N TYR A 183 3.57 9.40 -15.59
CA TYR A 183 2.16 9.06 -15.73
C TYR A 183 1.94 8.15 -16.93
N ARG A 184 0.89 7.33 -16.82
CA ARG A 184 0.49 6.38 -17.84
C ARG A 184 -0.70 6.95 -18.62
N ALA A 185 -0.52 7.14 -19.92
CA ALA A 185 -1.54 7.74 -20.79
C ALA A 185 -1.41 7.28 -22.25
N ASP A 186 -2.51 7.37 -22.98
CA ASP A 186 -2.54 7.18 -24.44
C ASP A 186 -2.41 8.52 -25.15
N GLU A 187 -1.18 9.00 -25.35
CA GLU A 187 -0.99 10.32 -25.96
C GLU A 187 -0.83 10.26 -27.48
N THR A 188 -0.51 9.09 -28.05
CA THR A 188 -0.08 9.03 -29.46
C THR A 188 -0.85 8.08 -30.35
N THR A 189 -1.33 6.91 -29.88
CA THR A 189 -1.68 5.82 -30.81
C THR A 189 -2.81 4.86 -30.43
N GLY A 190 -3.60 5.10 -29.38
CA GLY A 190 -4.55 4.09 -28.88
C GLY A 190 -3.90 3.09 -27.92
N GLN A 191 -2.68 3.37 -27.44
CA GLN A 191 -1.84 2.48 -26.64
C GLN A 191 -1.31 3.25 -25.44
N LEU A 192 -1.13 2.56 -24.32
CA LEU A 192 -0.75 3.21 -23.06
C LEU A 192 0.77 3.25 -22.93
N GLU A 193 1.32 4.46 -22.93
CA GLU A 193 2.75 4.72 -22.76
C GLU A 193 3.04 5.33 -21.37
N LEU A 194 4.31 5.31 -20.99
CA LEU A 194 4.80 5.95 -19.78
C LEU A 194 5.45 7.28 -20.14
N TRP A 195 4.90 8.38 -19.62
CA TRP A 195 5.35 9.74 -19.85
C TRP A 195 6.04 10.29 -18.62
N LEU A 196 7.08 11.10 -18.81
CA LEU A 196 7.87 11.76 -17.77
C LEU A 196 7.71 13.27 -17.90
N VAL A 197 7.44 13.94 -16.78
CA VAL A 197 7.37 15.40 -16.69
C VAL A 197 8.25 15.92 -15.55
N ASP A 198 8.94 17.03 -15.81
CA ASP A 198 9.62 17.82 -14.76
C ASP A 198 8.55 18.66 -14.05
N THR A 199 8.42 18.48 -12.73
CA THR A 199 7.36 19.16 -11.96
C THR A 199 7.56 20.67 -11.88
N ALA A 200 8.76 21.18 -12.16
CA ALA A 200 9.05 22.60 -12.27
C ALA A 200 8.70 23.19 -13.65
N VAL A 201 8.47 22.35 -14.65
CA VAL A 201 8.09 22.77 -16.02
C VAL A 201 6.86 21.96 -16.48
N PRO A 202 5.69 22.19 -15.85
CA PRO A 202 4.47 21.46 -16.18
C PRO A 202 4.08 21.66 -17.65
N GLY A 203 3.44 20.65 -18.22
CA GLY A 203 2.97 20.64 -19.61
C GLY A 203 4.02 20.29 -20.66
N SER A 204 5.24 19.90 -20.25
CA SER A 204 6.34 19.51 -21.14
C SER A 204 6.78 18.06 -20.91
N ALA A 205 5.89 17.11 -21.17
CA ALA A 205 6.18 15.69 -21.01
C ALA A 205 7.01 15.10 -22.16
N VAL A 206 7.79 14.07 -21.84
CA VAL A 206 8.54 13.24 -22.81
C VAL A 206 8.25 11.77 -22.55
N GLN A 207 8.22 10.95 -23.59
CA GLN A 207 8.03 9.51 -23.42
C GLN A 207 9.23 8.89 -22.70
N LEU A 208 8.99 8.18 -21.60
CA LEU A 208 10.02 7.55 -20.78
C LEU A 208 10.39 6.17 -21.32
N ASN A 209 9.39 5.33 -21.62
CA ASN A 209 9.62 4.01 -22.18
C ASN A 209 10.11 4.10 -23.63
N MET A 210 10.67 3.00 -24.14
CA MET A 210 10.96 2.87 -25.56
C MET A 210 9.70 2.99 -26.41
N ASN A 211 9.87 3.41 -27.67
CA ASN A 211 8.77 3.41 -28.64
C ASN A 211 8.14 2.01 -28.71
N LEU A 212 6.80 1.97 -28.62
CA LEU A 212 6.04 0.74 -28.68
C LEU A 212 6.34 -0.01 -29.99
N PRO A 213 6.80 -1.27 -29.93
CA PRO A 213 7.41 -1.95 -31.08
C PRO A 213 6.39 -2.48 -32.10
N PHE A 214 5.13 -2.68 -31.69
CA PHE A 214 4.03 -3.14 -32.54
C PHE A 214 2.69 -2.61 -32.02
N ALA A 215 1.62 -2.78 -32.81
CA ALA A 215 0.26 -2.40 -32.41
C ALA A 215 -0.31 -3.40 -31.40
N GLY A 216 -0.81 -2.90 -30.27
CA GLY A 216 -1.26 -3.68 -29.12
C GLY A 216 -0.25 -3.77 -27.98
N ALA A 217 0.99 -3.29 -28.18
CA ALA A 217 1.96 -3.21 -27.09
C ALA A 217 1.57 -2.09 -26.13
N ASP A 218 1.56 -2.37 -24.83
CA ASP A 218 1.12 -1.46 -23.78
C ASP A 218 2.04 -1.53 -22.57
N VAL A 219 2.24 -0.36 -21.94
CA VAL A 219 2.69 -0.30 -20.55
C VAL A 219 1.51 -0.66 -19.66
N ARG A 220 1.73 -1.55 -18.69
CA ARG A 220 0.74 -1.95 -17.69
C ARG A 220 0.77 -0.98 -16.49
N PRO A 221 -0.31 -0.87 -15.71
CA PRO A 221 -0.29 -0.13 -14.45
C PRO A 221 0.77 -0.64 -13.48
N GLY A 222 1.16 0.19 -12.51
CA GLY A 222 2.08 -0.14 -11.42
C GLY A 222 3.53 0.28 -11.66
N ALA A 223 3.78 1.44 -12.29
CA ALA A 223 5.15 1.95 -12.45
C ALA A 223 5.73 2.47 -11.12
N VAL A 224 6.96 2.08 -10.78
CA VAL A 224 7.61 2.42 -9.49
C VAL A 224 8.98 3.06 -9.71
N TYR A 225 9.22 4.21 -9.08
CA TYR A 225 10.55 4.83 -9.06
C TYR A 225 11.54 4.06 -8.18
N THR A 226 12.80 4.00 -8.58
CA THR A 226 13.89 3.66 -7.66
C THR A 226 13.97 4.69 -6.54
N SER A 227 14.46 4.30 -5.36
CA SER A 227 14.47 5.17 -4.17
C SER A 227 15.36 6.41 -4.31
N ASP A 228 16.33 6.38 -5.22
CA ASP A 228 17.15 7.53 -5.62
C ASP A 228 16.51 8.40 -6.73
N GLY A 229 15.37 7.98 -7.28
CA GLY A 229 14.66 8.64 -8.38
C GLY A 229 15.35 8.55 -9.74
N ALA A 230 16.42 7.77 -9.89
CA ALA A 230 17.21 7.72 -11.12
C ALA A 230 16.56 6.87 -12.24
N ALA A 231 15.70 5.93 -11.87
CA ALA A 231 15.03 5.03 -12.80
C ALA A 231 13.58 4.76 -12.40
N VAL A 232 12.82 4.21 -13.34
CA VAL A 232 11.48 3.66 -13.11
C VAL A 232 11.44 2.22 -13.59
N VAL A 233 10.95 1.34 -12.73
CA VAL A 233 10.65 -0.06 -13.05
C VAL A 233 9.15 -0.19 -13.30
N TYR A 234 8.79 -0.89 -14.36
CA TYR A 234 7.40 -1.02 -14.81
C TYR A 234 7.20 -2.31 -15.61
N ARG A 235 5.94 -2.67 -15.83
CA ARG A 235 5.53 -3.85 -16.60
C ARG A 235 5.09 -3.46 -18.01
N ALA A 236 5.47 -4.22 -19.03
CA ALA A 236 5.03 -4.00 -20.41
C ALA A 236 5.16 -5.28 -21.23
N ASP A 237 4.49 -5.35 -22.39
CA ASP A 237 4.55 -6.47 -23.33
C ASP A 237 5.28 -6.12 -24.63
N PHE A 238 6.55 -5.69 -24.53
CA PHE A 238 7.30 -5.19 -25.68
C PHE A 238 7.86 -6.28 -26.60
N GLU A 239 8.06 -7.51 -26.11
CA GLU A 239 8.60 -8.57 -26.96
C GLU A 239 7.49 -9.34 -27.70
N THR A 240 6.38 -9.62 -27.02
CA THR A 240 5.25 -10.39 -27.57
C THR A 240 3.95 -9.88 -26.97
N ASP A 241 2.96 -9.61 -27.83
CA ASP A 241 1.63 -9.15 -27.40
C ASP A 241 1.07 -10.04 -26.28
N GLN A 242 0.61 -9.41 -25.19
CA GLN A 242 0.07 -10.05 -23.97
C GLN A 242 1.05 -10.92 -23.17
N VAL A 243 2.33 -10.96 -23.52
CA VAL A 243 3.38 -11.54 -22.68
C VAL A 243 4.05 -10.37 -21.96
N VAL A 244 3.84 -10.26 -20.66
CA VAL A 244 4.29 -9.11 -19.87
C VAL A 244 5.62 -9.42 -19.22
N GLU A 245 6.56 -8.49 -19.29
CA GLU A 245 7.83 -8.52 -18.59
C GLU A 245 8.07 -7.25 -17.77
N LEU A 246 9.01 -7.31 -16.84
CA LEU A 246 9.52 -6.15 -16.12
C LEU A 246 10.61 -5.44 -16.95
N TYR A 247 10.53 -4.12 -16.99
CA TYR A 247 11.48 -3.23 -17.64
C TYR A 247 11.93 -2.11 -16.70
N GLY A 248 13.13 -1.60 -16.92
CA GLY A 248 13.68 -0.42 -16.25
C GLY A 248 14.10 0.66 -17.23
N SER A 249 13.67 1.91 -17.01
CA SER A 249 14.05 3.08 -17.80
C SER A 249 14.73 4.14 -16.94
N LEU A 250 15.86 4.68 -17.40
CA LEU A 250 16.57 5.76 -16.71
C LEU A 250 15.91 7.10 -17.00
N ILE A 251 15.67 7.90 -15.96
CA ILE A 251 15.14 9.26 -16.08
C ILE A 251 16.08 10.16 -16.91
N SER A 252 17.39 9.93 -16.80
CA SER A 252 18.40 10.70 -17.54
C SER A 252 18.44 10.41 -19.04
N THR A 253 17.84 9.30 -19.48
CA THR A 253 17.86 8.86 -20.88
C THR A 253 16.48 8.32 -21.31
N PRO A 254 15.45 9.20 -21.42
CA PRO A 254 14.11 8.78 -21.84
C PRO A 254 14.11 8.15 -23.25
N GLY A 255 13.14 7.27 -23.51
CA GLY A 255 13.01 6.55 -24.77
C GLY A 255 13.81 5.24 -24.85
N VAL A 256 14.38 4.79 -23.74
CA VAL A 256 15.17 3.55 -23.64
C VAL A 256 14.66 2.70 -22.48
N SER A 257 14.44 1.41 -22.75
CA SER A 257 13.95 0.43 -21.78
C SER A 257 14.89 -0.76 -21.73
N ASN A 258 15.28 -1.18 -20.52
CA ASN A 258 16.07 -2.38 -20.30
C ASN A 258 15.18 -3.48 -19.73
N GLN A 259 15.15 -4.63 -20.40
CA GLN A 259 14.39 -5.78 -19.93
C GLN A 259 15.05 -6.38 -18.67
N LEU A 260 14.27 -6.57 -17.61
CA LEU A 260 14.70 -7.10 -16.31
C LEU A 260 14.37 -8.59 -16.14
N THR A 261 13.34 -9.06 -16.86
CA THR A 261 12.87 -10.46 -16.84
C THR A 261 12.63 -10.97 -18.25
N ASP A 262 12.92 -12.23 -18.51
CA ASP A 262 12.55 -12.93 -19.74
C ASP A 262 11.53 -14.03 -19.43
N ALA A 263 10.29 -13.84 -19.87
CA ALA A 263 9.21 -14.79 -19.65
C ALA A 263 9.50 -16.17 -20.27
N THR A 264 10.32 -16.24 -21.32
CA THR A 264 10.74 -17.52 -21.93
C THR A 264 11.67 -18.30 -21.00
N SER A 265 12.60 -17.58 -20.35
CA SER A 265 13.56 -18.16 -19.41
C SER A 265 12.91 -18.54 -18.09
N LEU A 266 11.94 -17.75 -17.62
CA LEU A 266 11.12 -18.06 -16.44
C LEU A 266 10.09 -19.16 -16.73
N GLY A 267 9.65 -19.32 -17.98
CA GLY A 267 8.52 -20.20 -18.33
C GLY A 267 7.15 -19.57 -18.08
N ALA A 268 7.10 -18.33 -17.59
CA ALA A 268 5.89 -17.54 -17.36
C ALA A 268 6.20 -16.03 -17.32
N SER A 269 5.16 -15.21 -17.49
CA SER A 269 5.24 -13.77 -17.22
C SER A 269 5.35 -13.54 -15.71
N PRO A 270 6.12 -12.54 -15.25
CA PRO A 270 5.98 -12.01 -13.90
C PRO A 270 4.54 -11.59 -13.63
N GLU A 271 4.10 -11.83 -12.40
CA GLU A 271 2.79 -11.40 -11.92
C GLU A 271 2.74 -9.86 -11.79
N SER A 272 1.57 -9.33 -11.47
CA SER A 272 1.36 -7.89 -11.35
C SER A 272 2.12 -7.25 -10.20
N ASP A 273 2.33 -7.99 -9.12
CA ASP A 273 3.00 -7.54 -7.91
C ASP A 273 4.53 -7.64 -8.01
N PHE A 274 5.19 -6.51 -7.84
CA PHE A 274 6.64 -6.42 -7.69
C PHE A 274 7.02 -5.34 -6.68
N VAL A 275 8.14 -5.54 -5.99
CA VAL A 275 8.65 -4.62 -4.96
C VAL A 275 10.12 -4.32 -5.23
N LEU A 276 10.53 -3.06 -5.10
CA LEU A 276 11.94 -2.68 -5.17
C LEU A 276 12.61 -2.84 -3.80
N SER A 277 13.88 -3.24 -3.79
CA SER A 277 14.72 -3.09 -2.60
C SER A 277 14.78 -1.61 -2.19
N PRO A 278 15.01 -1.30 -0.90
CA PRO A 278 15.07 0.09 -0.42
C PRO A 278 16.17 0.94 -1.07
N ASP A 279 17.23 0.32 -1.59
CA ASP A 279 18.27 1.00 -2.38
C ASP A 279 17.90 1.16 -3.86
N GLY A 280 16.78 0.57 -4.31
CA GLY A 280 16.30 0.61 -5.69
C GLY A 280 17.10 -0.25 -6.67
N GLU A 281 18.09 -1.03 -6.21
CA GLU A 281 18.99 -1.77 -7.09
C GLU A 281 18.45 -3.15 -7.50
N THR A 282 17.47 -3.68 -6.77
CA THR A 282 16.87 -5.00 -6.96
C THR A 282 15.36 -4.90 -7.06
N VAL A 283 14.75 -5.68 -7.95
CA VAL A 283 13.30 -5.89 -8.02
C VAL A 283 12.97 -7.33 -7.62
N TYR A 284 12.03 -7.49 -6.70
CA TYR A 284 11.44 -8.76 -6.27
C TYR A 284 10.08 -8.93 -6.93
N PHE A 285 9.77 -10.11 -7.42
CA PHE A 285 8.54 -10.38 -8.17
C PHE A 285 8.18 -11.86 -8.13
N ARG A 286 6.89 -12.18 -8.30
CA ARG A 286 6.42 -13.56 -8.46
C ARG A 286 6.30 -13.96 -9.93
N ALA A 287 6.48 -15.24 -10.23
CA ALA A 287 6.17 -15.82 -11.54
C ALA A 287 5.72 -17.27 -11.35
N ASP A 288 4.90 -17.80 -12.28
CA ASP A 288 4.39 -19.19 -12.26
C ASP A 288 5.08 -20.09 -13.30
N PRO A 289 6.35 -20.51 -13.10
CA PRO A 289 7.06 -21.36 -14.04
C PRO A 289 6.43 -22.76 -14.22
N ILE A 290 5.59 -23.21 -13.27
CA ILE A 290 5.10 -24.58 -13.18
C ILE A 290 3.63 -24.59 -12.75
N SER A 291 2.71 -24.34 -13.69
CA SER A 291 1.26 -24.60 -13.58
C SER A 291 0.68 -24.41 -12.16
N ASN A 292 0.38 -23.17 -11.81
CA ASN A 292 -0.09 -22.73 -10.50
C ASN A 292 0.94 -22.97 -9.38
N SER A 293 2.23 -22.82 -9.69
CA SER A 293 3.30 -22.79 -8.70
C SER A 293 4.06 -21.47 -8.78
N TYR A 294 3.48 -20.45 -8.14
CA TYR A 294 4.09 -19.14 -8.04
C TYR A 294 5.34 -19.20 -7.17
N GLN A 295 6.45 -18.73 -7.69
CA GLN A 295 7.73 -18.65 -6.99
C GLN A 295 8.20 -17.21 -6.92
N LEU A 296 8.92 -16.87 -5.84
CA LEU A 296 9.47 -15.54 -5.64
C LEU A 296 10.88 -15.44 -6.23
N TYR A 297 11.10 -14.45 -7.08
CA TYR A 297 12.37 -14.19 -7.74
C TYR A 297 12.88 -12.78 -7.46
N GLN A 298 14.17 -12.55 -7.75
CA GLN A 298 14.77 -11.22 -7.80
C GLN A 298 15.55 -10.98 -9.11
N ALA A 299 15.61 -9.72 -9.53
CA ALA A 299 16.41 -9.25 -10.67
C ALA A 299 17.16 -7.94 -10.32
N SER A 300 18.32 -7.73 -10.92
CA SER A 300 19.04 -6.46 -10.80
C SER A 300 18.44 -5.41 -11.73
N VAL A 301 18.13 -4.24 -11.20
CA VAL A 301 17.71 -3.04 -11.95
C VAL A 301 18.91 -2.37 -12.61
N ILE A 302 20.07 -2.38 -11.96
CA ILE A 302 21.30 -1.68 -12.40
C ILE A 302 22.11 -2.47 -13.43
N THR A 303 22.16 -3.79 -13.28
CA THR A 303 22.83 -4.69 -14.24
C THR A 303 21.85 -5.77 -14.71
N PRO A 304 20.89 -5.43 -15.58
CA PRO A 304 19.85 -6.37 -15.99
C PRO A 304 20.43 -7.63 -16.63
N ASN A 305 19.94 -8.78 -16.17
CA ASN A 305 20.22 -10.09 -16.74
C ASN A 305 18.89 -10.85 -16.84
N PRO A 306 18.08 -10.58 -17.87
CA PRO A 306 16.69 -11.06 -17.93
C PRO A 306 16.58 -12.59 -17.97
N ALA A 307 17.61 -13.30 -18.41
CA ALA A 307 17.63 -14.77 -18.43
C ALA A 307 18.21 -15.41 -17.13
N GLY A 308 18.60 -14.59 -16.14
CA GLY A 308 19.31 -15.05 -14.93
C GLY A 308 18.71 -14.51 -13.64
N ASN A 309 17.38 -14.40 -13.57
CA ASN A 309 16.68 -14.07 -12.32
C ASN A 309 16.99 -15.12 -11.24
N THR A 310 17.14 -14.67 -9.99
CA THR A 310 17.52 -15.54 -8.87
C THR A 310 16.29 -15.93 -8.07
N LEU A 311 16.11 -17.22 -7.79
CA LEU A 311 15.03 -17.72 -6.91
C LEU A 311 15.30 -17.29 -5.46
N VAL A 312 14.27 -16.75 -4.79
CA VAL A 312 14.30 -16.27 -3.41
C VAL A 312 13.55 -17.23 -2.47
N SER A 313 12.39 -17.73 -2.89
CA SER A 313 11.64 -18.74 -2.13
C SER A 313 12.32 -20.10 -2.18
N SER A 314 11.82 -21.06 -1.40
CA SER A 314 12.12 -22.47 -1.63
C SER A 314 11.75 -22.88 -3.06
N ALA A 315 12.41 -23.91 -3.58
CA ALA A 315 11.98 -24.54 -4.83
C ALA A 315 10.69 -25.32 -4.57
N MET A 316 9.66 -25.03 -5.37
CA MET A 316 8.30 -25.54 -5.17
C MET A 316 7.97 -26.65 -6.17
N ASP A 317 7.16 -27.61 -5.71
CA ASP A 317 6.49 -28.60 -6.55
C ASP A 317 5.17 -28.03 -7.12
N ALA A 318 4.56 -28.74 -8.08
CA ALA A 318 3.33 -28.27 -8.71
C ALA A 318 2.19 -28.09 -7.67
N ALA A 319 1.45 -26.98 -7.80
CA ALA A 319 0.38 -26.53 -6.90
C ALA A 319 0.81 -25.97 -5.54
N GLU A 320 2.11 -25.84 -5.24
CA GLU A 320 2.62 -25.00 -4.14
C GLU A 320 2.89 -23.59 -4.66
N ALA A 321 2.43 -22.57 -3.96
CA ALA A 321 2.49 -21.19 -4.44
C ALA A 321 2.93 -20.21 -3.34
N VAL A 322 3.79 -19.27 -3.72
CA VAL A 322 3.90 -17.97 -3.05
C VAL A 322 2.70 -17.12 -3.46
N THR A 323 1.88 -16.71 -2.51
CA THR A 323 0.69 -15.88 -2.76
C THR A 323 0.95 -14.39 -2.59
N SER A 324 1.91 -14.02 -1.75
CA SER A 324 2.31 -12.64 -1.51
C SER A 324 3.69 -12.58 -0.86
N PHE A 325 4.35 -11.42 -0.93
CA PHE A 325 5.66 -11.20 -0.33
C PHE A 325 5.89 -9.73 -0.02
N GLU A 326 6.82 -9.48 0.89
CA GLU A 326 7.19 -8.15 1.36
C GLU A 326 8.69 -8.07 1.62
N VAL A 327 9.27 -6.91 1.32
CA VAL A 327 10.72 -6.65 1.42
C VAL A 327 10.99 -5.74 2.60
N ALA A 328 12.04 -6.08 3.34
CA ALA A 328 12.60 -5.24 4.38
C ALA A 328 12.88 -3.79 3.96
N SER A 329 12.45 -2.82 4.76
CA SER A 329 12.75 -1.39 4.60
C SER A 329 14.25 -1.06 4.70
N ASP A 330 15.04 -1.94 5.33
CA ASP A 330 16.50 -1.90 5.33
C ASP A 330 17.14 -2.87 4.30
N GLY A 331 16.32 -3.64 3.58
CA GLY A 331 16.71 -4.61 2.56
C GLY A 331 17.32 -5.90 3.12
N ALA A 332 17.31 -6.10 4.44
CA ALA A 332 18.02 -7.21 5.07
C ALA A 332 17.34 -8.57 4.90
N PHE A 333 16.03 -8.62 4.61
CA PHE A 333 15.29 -9.87 4.45
C PHE A 333 14.00 -9.69 3.64
N VAL A 334 13.39 -10.81 3.28
CA VAL A 334 12.08 -10.91 2.65
C VAL A 334 11.19 -11.83 3.49
N VAL A 335 9.92 -11.48 3.62
CA VAL A 335 8.88 -12.36 4.18
C VAL A 335 7.89 -12.69 3.08
N TYR A 336 7.52 -13.97 2.94
CA TYR A 336 6.53 -14.41 1.95
C TYR A 336 5.53 -15.39 2.54
N ARG A 337 4.33 -15.42 1.97
CA ARG A 337 3.26 -16.36 2.31
C ARG A 337 3.22 -17.49 1.29
N SER A 338 3.20 -18.73 1.75
CA SER A 338 3.16 -19.91 0.87
C SER A 338 2.61 -21.15 1.56
N ASP A 339 2.13 -22.10 0.76
CA ASP A 339 1.72 -23.44 1.17
C ASP A 339 2.77 -24.54 0.90
N GLU A 340 4.06 -24.16 0.83
CA GLU A 340 5.18 -25.05 0.45
C GLU A 340 5.43 -26.26 1.37
N LEU A 341 4.83 -26.31 2.57
CA LEU A 341 4.95 -27.47 3.47
C LEU A 341 3.74 -28.40 3.40
N THR A 342 2.56 -27.86 3.11
CA THR A 342 1.29 -28.59 3.03
C THR A 342 0.38 -27.79 2.11
N GLY A 343 0.08 -28.32 0.92
CA GLY A 343 -0.77 -27.61 -0.04
C GLY A 343 -2.12 -27.20 0.56
N GLU A 344 -2.55 -25.99 0.21
CA GLU A 344 -3.72 -25.30 0.78
C GLU A 344 -3.62 -25.00 2.29
N VAL A 345 -2.41 -24.99 2.86
CA VAL A 345 -2.13 -24.48 4.22
C VAL A 345 -1.07 -23.38 4.12
N PHE A 346 -1.50 -22.13 4.14
CA PHE A 346 -0.63 -20.99 3.93
C PHE A 346 0.07 -20.54 5.22
N GLU A 347 1.40 -20.45 5.16
CA GLU A 347 2.29 -20.13 6.26
C GLU A 347 3.22 -18.96 5.88
N LEU A 348 3.87 -18.34 6.87
CA LEU A 348 4.85 -17.28 6.63
C LEU A 348 6.27 -17.83 6.68
N PHE A 349 7.07 -17.42 5.70
CA PHE A 349 8.48 -17.77 5.55
C PHE A 349 9.33 -16.50 5.48
N TRP A 350 10.52 -16.58 6.06
CA TRP A 350 11.50 -15.50 6.14
C TRP A 350 12.81 -15.92 5.45
N VAL A 351 13.40 -15.00 4.69
CA VAL A 351 14.64 -15.20 3.94
C VAL A 351 15.63 -14.09 4.25
N ASP A 352 16.78 -14.45 4.84
CA ASP A 352 17.91 -13.53 5.05
C ASP A 352 18.56 -13.14 3.70
N LEU A 353 18.77 -11.84 3.50
CA LEU A 353 19.41 -11.25 2.32
C LEU A 353 20.75 -10.55 2.65
N THR A 354 21.16 -10.51 3.91
CA THR A 354 22.34 -9.73 4.37
C THR A 354 23.67 -10.17 3.74
N SER A 355 23.74 -11.39 3.21
CA SER A 355 24.92 -11.91 2.50
C SER A 355 25.00 -11.51 1.02
N GLY A 356 23.95 -10.86 0.49
CA GLY A 356 23.77 -10.53 -0.93
C GLY A 356 23.19 -11.67 -1.77
N ALA A 357 23.05 -12.87 -1.22
CA ALA A 357 22.30 -13.98 -1.81
C ALA A 357 21.20 -14.44 -0.84
N PRO A 358 20.02 -14.86 -1.34
CA PRO A 358 18.97 -15.43 -0.51
C PRO A 358 19.46 -16.65 0.30
N ALA A 359 19.31 -16.60 1.61
CA ALA A 359 19.48 -17.76 2.48
C ALA A 359 18.30 -18.74 2.33
N PRO A 360 18.41 -20.00 2.80
CA PRO A 360 17.26 -20.89 2.86
C PRO A 360 16.12 -20.29 3.69
N ALA A 361 14.89 -20.43 3.20
CA ALA A 361 13.70 -19.93 3.88
C ALA A 361 13.50 -20.60 5.26
N VAL A 362 13.01 -19.81 6.23
CA VAL A 362 12.68 -20.24 7.58
C VAL A 362 11.21 -19.95 7.84
N ARG A 363 10.43 -20.96 8.22
CA ARG A 363 9.04 -20.78 8.64
C ARG A 363 8.97 -20.00 9.97
N ILE A 364 8.19 -18.91 9.99
CA ILE A 364 8.02 -18.02 11.16
C ILE A 364 6.61 -18.00 11.75
N SER A 365 5.59 -18.54 11.07
CA SER A 365 4.23 -18.64 11.59
C SER A 365 4.01 -19.78 12.60
N ALA A 366 5.03 -20.59 12.91
CA ALA A 366 4.91 -21.80 13.73
C ALA A 366 3.90 -22.83 13.17
N ASP A 367 3.44 -23.79 13.99
CA ASP A 367 2.51 -24.84 13.55
C ASP A 367 1.07 -24.29 13.48
N MET A 368 0.32 -24.70 12.46
CA MET A 368 -1.11 -24.42 12.30
C MET A 368 -1.98 -25.58 12.78
N VAL A 369 -3.19 -25.28 13.26
CA VAL A 369 -4.26 -26.28 13.36
C VAL A 369 -4.67 -26.81 11.98
N ALA A 370 -5.34 -27.96 11.95
CA ALA A 370 -5.83 -28.49 10.69
C ALA A 370 -6.91 -27.57 10.09
N GLY A 371 -6.69 -27.10 8.86
CA GLY A 371 -7.54 -26.13 8.18
C GLY A 371 -7.11 -24.68 8.36
N GLY A 372 -6.21 -24.40 9.31
CA GLY A 372 -5.78 -23.03 9.58
C GLY A 372 -4.71 -22.51 8.61
N ASP A 373 -4.79 -21.23 8.32
CA ASP A 373 -4.04 -20.43 7.37
C ASP A 373 -3.61 -19.08 7.95
N VAL A 374 -2.44 -18.62 7.53
CA VAL A 374 -2.15 -17.18 7.50
C VAL A 374 -3.04 -16.55 6.42
N GLN A 375 -3.75 -15.48 6.77
CA GLN A 375 -4.61 -14.75 5.85
C GLN A 375 -3.79 -13.88 4.88
N GLU A 376 -4.38 -13.51 3.76
CA GLU A 376 -3.83 -12.46 2.89
C GLU A 376 -3.93 -11.09 3.58
N GLY A 377 -3.18 -10.09 3.10
CA GLY A 377 -3.18 -8.75 3.72
C GLY A 377 -2.44 -8.65 5.07
N TYR A 378 -1.48 -9.54 5.35
CA TYR A 378 -0.63 -9.38 6.54
C TYR A 378 0.18 -8.09 6.44
N GLY A 379 0.01 -7.20 7.42
CA GLY A 379 0.81 -5.99 7.52
C GLY A 379 2.26 -6.32 7.87
N VAL A 380 3.12 -6.48 6.86
CA VAL A 380 4.57 -6.26 7.01
C VAL A 380 4.81 -4.76 7.11
N SER A 381 4.22 -4.12 8.11
CA SER A 381 4.51 -2.72 8.34
C SER A 381 5.86 -2.59 9.04
N ALA A 382 6.84 -2.11 8.28
CA ALA A 382 8.15 -1.64 8.72
C ALA A 382 8.84 -2.45 9.82
N ILE A 383 9.40 -3.56 9.38
CA ILE A 383 10.86 -3.80 9.41
C ILE A 383 11.63 -2.52 9.80
N PRO A 384 12.53 -2.56 10.80
CA PRO A 384 13.34 -3.72 11.17
C PRO A 384 12.85 -4.55 12.37
N ASP A 385 11.67 -4.30 12.92
CA ASP A 385 11.36 -4.80 14.27
C ASP A 385 10.50 -6.07 14.33
N GLY A 386 9.84 -6.46 13.24
CA GLY A 386 8.95 -7.62 13.24
C GLY A 386 8.06 -7.75 12.00
N VAL A 387 7.13 -8.71 12.07
CA VAL A 387 5.97 -8.84 11.18
C VAL A 387 4.71 -9.02 12.01
N ALA A 388 3.63 -8.35 11.63
CA ALA A 388 2.29 -8.61 12.16
C ALA A 388 1.45 -9.31 11.08
N PHE A 389 0.64 -10.27 11.48
CA PHE A 389 -0.17 -11.04 10.54
C PHE A 389 -1.45 -11.55 11.18
N LEU A 390 -2.44 -11.86 10.35
CA LEU A 390 -3.66 -12.54 10.77
C LEU A 390 -3.55 -14.02 10.46
N ALA A 391 -3.96 -14.86 11.40
CA ALA A 391 -4.05 -16.30 11.19
C ALA A 391 -5.06 -16.90 12.16
N ASP A 392 -5.71 -17.97 11.73
CA ASP A 392 -6.56 -18.85 12.54
C ASP A 392 -5.74 -20.04 13.09
N GLN A 393 -4.49 -19.72 13.46
CA GLN A 393 -3.44 -20.63 13.87
C GLN A 393 -3.85 -21.57 15.02
N ASP A 394 -4.65 -21.07 15.97
CA ASP A 394 -5.08 -21.85 17.13
C ASP A 394 -6.48 -22.50 16.95
N THR A 395 -7.31 -21.98 16.04
CA THR A 395 -8.68 -22.46 15.80
C THR A 395 -9.13 -22.09 14.39
N ASP A 396 -9.26 -23.10 13.52
CA ASP A 396 -9.75 -22.99 12.13
C ASP A 396 -11.01 -22.11 12.03
N GLY A 397 -10.95 -21.09 11.18
CA GLY A 397 -12.00 -20.10 10.96
C GLY A 397 -12.13 -19.00 12.03
N VAL A 398 -11.16 -18.85 12.95
CA VAL A 398 -11.09 -17.75 13.93
C VAL A 398 -9.81 -16.96 13.72
N ASN A 399 -9.87 -15.89 12.93
CA ASN A 399 -8.70 -15.06 12.63
C ASN A 399 -8.26 -14.27 13.86
N GLU A 400 -6.99 -14.37 14.20
CA GLU A 400 -6.39 -13.70 15.36
C GLU A 400 -5.18 -12.88 14.90
N ALA A 401 -4.82 -11.85 15.68
CA ALA A 401 -3.67 -11.02 15.37
C ALA A 401 -2.41 -11.59 16.03
N TRP A 402 -1.35 -11.75 15.23
CA TRP A 402 -0.08 -12.33 15.65
C TRP A 402 1.09 -11.39 15.34
N LEU A 403 2.15 -11.47 16.14
CA LEU A 403 3.37 -10.69 15.99
C LEU A 403 4.60 -11.60 16.11
N VAL A 404 5.52 -11.49 15.16
CA VAL A 404 6.87 -12.03 15.27
C VAL A 404 7.85 -10.86 15.36
N ARG A 405 8.76 -10.87 16.35
CA ARG A 405 9.74 -9.79 16.58
C ARG A 405 11.13 -10.23 16.16
N TRP A 406 11.94 -9.32 15.64
CA TRP A 406 13.34 -9.60 15.30
C TRP A 406 14.22 -9.22 16.48
N ILE A 407 14.97 -10.17 17.03
CA ILE A 407 15.91 -9.92 18.14
C ILE A 407 17.28 -10.41 17.69
N ASP A 408 18.27 -9.52 17.74
CA ASP A 408 19.64 -9.77 17.28
C ASP A 408 19.72 -10.27 15.82
N GLY A 409 18.80 -9.83 14.96
CA GLY A 409 18.73 -10.19 13.54
C GLY A 409 17.99 -11.50 13.24
N GLU A 410 17.40 -12.14 14.24
CA GLU A 410 16.74 -13.44 14.11
C GLU A 410 15.24 -13.36 14.49
N PRO A 411 14.37 -14.06 13.74
CA PRO A 411 12.96 -14.13 14.07
C PRO A 411 12.73 -14.87 15.39
N GLN A 412 11.92 -14.28 16.27
CA GLN A 412 11.44 -14.94 17.49
C GLN A 412 10.23 -15.85 17.21
N ALA A 413 9.72 -16.53 18.24
CA ALA A 413 8.45 -17.23 18.11
C ALA A 413 7.27 -16.24 17.98
N PRO A 414 6.23 -16.57 17.20
CA PRO A 414 5.02 -15.74 17.09
C PRO A 414 4.31 -15.62 18.45
N VAL A 415 3.72 -14.45 18.69
CA VAL A 415 2.92 -14.14 19.89
C VAL A 415 1.57 -13.59 19.46
N LYS A 416 0.48 -14.17 19.97
CA LYS A 416 -0.88 -13.64 19.80
C LYS A 416 -1.03 -12.31 20.55
N VAL A 417 -1.54 -11.27 19.90
CA VAL A 417 -1.59 -9.90 20.44
C VAL A 417 -2.99 -9.37 20.73
N ASN A 418 -4.03 -9.93 20.11
CA ASN A 418 -5.41 -9.57 20.44
C ASN A 418 -5.84 -10.20 21.78
N ALA A 419 -6.88 -9.64 22.40
CA ALA A 419 -7.50 -10.24 23.57
C ALA A 419 -8.40 -11.42 23.16
N ALA A 420 -9.05 -12.04 24.14
CA ALA A 420 -10.03 -13.08 23.86
C ALA A 420 -11.19 -12.51 23.03
N LEU A 421 -11.46 -13.14 21.88
CA LEU A 421 -12.59 -12.83 21.01
C LEU A 421 -13.88 -13.45 21.59
N VAL A 422 -15.02 -12.81 21.34
CA VAL A 422 -16.33 -13.41 21.58
C VAL A 422 -16.59 -14.57 20.61
N ALA A 423 -17.63 -15.36 20.86
CA ALA A 423 -18.00 -16.43 19.94
C ALA A 423 -18.53 -15.84 18.63
N GLY A 424 -17.89 -16.18 17.51
CA GLY A 424 -18.17 -15.61 16.19
C GLY A 424 -17.10 -14.61 15.75
N GLY A 425 -16.43 -13.96 16.72
CA GLY A 425 -15.52 -12.87 16.42
C GLY A 425 -14.18 -13.27 15.80
N ASN A 426 -13.60 -12.32 15.05
CA ASN A 426 -12.41 -12.37 14.22
C ASN A 426 -11.66 -11.02 14.21
N CYS A 427 -10.35 -11.08 14.00
CA CYS A 427 -9.58 -9.95 13.51
C CYS A 427 -9.65 -9.89 11.98
N THR A 428 -9.88 -8.70 11.40
CA THR A 428 -9.98 -8.50 9.94
C THR A 428 -8.82 -7.68 9.37
N ALA A 429 -8.13 -6.89 10.19
CA ALA A 429 -6.93 -6.19 9.76
C ALA A 429 -5.88 -6.09 10.88
N VAL A 430 -4.60 -6.05 10.53
CA VAL A 430 -3.50 -5.78 11.46
C VAL A 430 -2.39 -4.97 10.82
N VAL A 431 -1.93 -3.96 11.53
CA VAL A 431 -0.91 -3.01 11.10
C VAL A 431 0.14 -2.86 12.19
N LEU A 432 1.39 -3.21 11.89
CA LEU A 432 2.51 -2.88 12.75
C LEU A 432 2.81 -1.37 12.65
N GLY A 433 3.08 -0.70 13.75
CA GLY A 433 3.42 0.73 13.74
C GLY A 433 4.87 0.97 13.29
N PRO A 434 5.20 2.17 12.79
CA PRO A 434 6.57 2.53 12.44
C PRO A 434 7.52 2.35 13.63
N HIS A 435 8.73 1.86 13.36
CA HIS A 435 9.77 1.56 14.36
C HIS A 435 9.35 0.60 15.48
N GLY A 436 8.38 -0.29 15.19
CA GLY A 436 7.94 -1.32 16.12
C GLY A 436 7.51 -0.77 17.48
N MET A 437 6.90 0.43 17.50
CA MET A 437 6.47 1.13 18.72
C MET A 437 5.01 0.84 19.12
N GLY A 438 4.20 0.36 18.18
CA GLY A 438 2.81 0.00 18.40
C GLY A 438 2.37 -1.04 17.38
N LEU A 439 1.23 -1.67 17.61
CA LEU A 439 0.52 -2.50 16.64
C LEU A 439 -0.96 -2.14 16.76
N THR A 440 -1.64 -1.96 15.64
CA THR A 440 -3.06 -1.66 15.58
C THR A 440 -3.77 -2.81 14.87
N TYR A 441 -4.93 -3.25 15.36
CA TYR A 441 -5.73 -4.28 14.70
C TYR A 441 -7.21 -3.95 14.76
N LEU A 442 -7.95 -4.40 13.76
CA LEU A 442 -9.40 -4.31 13.67
C LEU A 442 -10.01 -5.66 14.04
N ALA A 443 -10.98 -5.67 14.94
CA ALA A 443 -11.66 -6.89 15.37
C ALA A 443 -13.04 -6.61 15.97
N ASP A 444 -13.93 -7.57 15.85
CA ASP A 444 -15.22 -7.64 16.56
C ASP A 444 -15.03 -8.37 17.92
N GLN A 445 -14.01 -7.91 18.66
CA GLN A 445 -13.48 -8.58 19.83
C GLN A 445 -14.47 -8.64 21.00
N GLU A 446 -15.32 -7.63 21.16
CA GLU A 446 -16.22 -7.47 22.31
C GLU A 446 -17.68 -7.87 21.98
N ALA A 447 -18.06 -7.85 20.71
CA ALA A 447 -19.35 -8.28 20.18
C ALA A 447 -19.19 -8.71 18.70
N ASP A 448 -19.83 -9.81 18.31
CA ASP A 448 -19.76 -10.40 16.96
C ASP A 448 -20.43 -9.46 15.95
N GLU A 449 -19.79 -9.25 14.78
CA GLU A 449 -20.22 -8.29 13.74
C GLU A 449 -20.16 -6.80 14.17
N ASP A 450 -19.50 -6.44 15.28
CA ASP A 450 -19.26 -5.04 15.70
C ASP A 450 -17.74 -4.74 15.66
N PHE A 451 -17.21 -4.23 14.54
CA PHE A 451 -15.77 -4.05 14.31
C PHE A 451 -15.19 -2.79 14.97
N GLU A 452 -14.27 -3.01 15.92
CA GLU A 452 -13.61 -1.96 16.68
C GLU A 452 -12.09 -2.00 16.47
N LEU A 453 -11.46 -0.82 16.56
CA LEU A 453 -10.03 -0.66 16.38
C LEU A 453 -9.31 -0.74 17.73
N PHE A 454 -8.24 -1.52 17.79
CA PHE A 454 -7.46 -1.75 19.00
C PHE A 454 -5.99 -1.44 18.78
N PHE A 455 -5.34 -0.88 19.80
CA PHE A 455 -3.92 -0.57 19.82
C PHE A 455 -3.18 -1.38 20.89
N VAL A 456 -1.99 -1.87 20.56
CA VAL A 456 -1.09 -2.64 21.42
C VAL A 456 0.27 -1.94 21.50
N ASP A 457 0.70 -1.55 22.70
CA ASP A 457 2.06 -1.05 22.92
C ASP A 457 3.05 -2.24 22.89
N ILE A 458 4.06 -2.16 22.02
CA ILE A 458 5.06 -3.21 21.81
C ILE A 458 6.51 -2.72 22.04
N VAL A 459 6.70 -1.50 22.57
CA VAL A 459 8.02 -0.85 22.73
C VAL A 459 9.01 -1.70 23.54
N ALA A 460 8.51 -2.47 24.51
CA ALA A 460 9.34 -3.27 25.41
C ALA A 460 9.74 -4.65 24.85
N HIS A 461 9.55 -4.92 23.54
CA HIS A 461 9.65 -6.26 22.94
C HIS A 461 8.70 -7.28 23.60
N SER A 462 7.61 -6.78 24.18
CA SER A 462 6.56 -7.59 24.81
C SER A 462 5.24 -6.83 24.67
N PRO A 463 4.29 -7.36 23.90
CA PRO A 463 2.97 -6.78 23.74
C PRO A 463 2.31 -6.51 25.10
N GLN A 464 1.82 -5.28 25.30
CA GLN A 464 0.94 -4.93 26.42
C GLN A 464 -0.51 -5.38 26.11
N ALA A 465 -1.41 -5.22 27.07
CA ALA A 465 -2.83 -5.46 26.81
C ALA A 465 -3.37 -4.46 25.76
N PRO A 466 -4.22 -4.90 24.82
CA PRO A 466 -4.82 -4.02 23.84
C PRO A 466 -5.73 -2.98 24.49
N VAL A 467 -5.81 -1.81 23.86
CA VAL A 467 -6.69 -0.69 24.24
C VAL A 467 -7.54 -0.32 23.03
N ARG A 468 -8.86 -0.23 23.20
CA ARG A 468 -9.76 0.23 22.14
C ARG A 468 -9.49 1.70 21.79
N VAL A 469 -9.41 2.00 20.50
CA VAL A 469 -9.03 3.30 19.93
C VAL A 469 -10.25 4.17 19.64
N ASN A 470 -11.29 3.60 19.05
CA ASN A 470 -12.52 4.31 18.71
C ASN A 470 -13.49 4.45 19.90
N GLU A 471 -14.38 5.46 19.82
CA GLU A 471 -15.49 5.60 20.77
C GLU A 471 -16.54 4.49 20.58
N PHE A 472 -17.60 4.50 21.40
CA PHE A 472 -18.72 3.59 21.17
C PHE A 472 -19.39 3.93 19.84
N LEU A 473 -19.48 2.94 18.97
CA LEU A 473 -20.16 3.03 17.68
C LEU A 473 -21.69 2.93 17.88
N PRO A 474 -22.50 3.51 16.98
CA PRO A 474 -23.94 3.27 16.95
C PRO A 474 -24.24 1.80 16.61
N VAL A 475 -25.50 1.39 16.74
CA VAL A 475 -25.89 0.02 16.34
C VAL A 475 -25.76 -0.09 14.82
N GLY A 476 -24.96 -1.04 14.34
CA GLY A 476 -24.65 -1.23 12.92
C GLY A 476 -23.35 -0.56 12.47
N GLY A 477 -22.82 0.38 13.27
CA GLY A 477 -21.61 1.10 12.90
C GLY A 477 -20.33 0.31 13.18
N ASP A 478 -19.38 0.44 12.26
CA ASP A 478 -18.09 -0.23 12.19
C ASP A 478 -16.92 0.75 11.92
N VAL A 479 -15.76 0.42 12.48
CA VAL A 479 -14.50 0.91 11.90
C VAL A 479 -14.24 0.13 10.62
N GLN A 480 -14.07 0.86 9.53
CA GLN A 480 -13.96 0.29 8.19
C GLN A 480 -12.64 -0.50 8.01
N ASP A 481 -12.69 -1.61 7.28
CA ASP A 481 -11.56 -2.53 7.08
C ASP A 481 -10.85 -2.38 5.71
N GLY A 482 -11.34 -1.48 4.85
CA GLY A 482 -10.82 -1.25 3.50
C GLY A 482 -11.47 -2.06 2.40
N HIS A 483 -12.09 -3.21 2.71
CA HIS A 483 -12.81 -4.02 1.73
C HIS A 483 -14.19 -3.46 1.39
N GLU A 484 -14.82 -2.72 2.31
CA GLU A 484 -16.17 -2.16 2.13
C GLU A 484 -16.20 -0.83 1.35
N MET A 485 -15.05 -0.19 1.15
CA MET A 485 -14.94 1.15 0.54
C MET A 485 -14.70 1.13 -0.99
N VAL A 486 -14.66 -0.06 -1.60
CA VAL A 486 -14.61 -0.23 -3.05
C VAL A 486 -15.99 0.05 -3.64
N VAL A 487 -16.26 1.32 -3.90
CA VAL A 487 -17.42 1.73 -4.71
C VAL A 487 -17.27 1.13 -6.11
N ARG A 488 -18.31 0.41 -6.54
CA ARG A 488 -18.43 -0.27 -7.84
C ARG A 488 -18.40 0.63 -9.06
#